data_AF-A0A136L207-F1
#
_entry.id   AF-A0A136L207-F1
#
_cell.length_a   1.000
_cell.length_b   1.000
_cell.length_c   1.000
_cell.angle_alpha   90.00
_cell.angle_beta   90.00
_cell.angle_gamma   90.00
#
_symmetry.space_group_name_H-M   'P 1'
#
loop_
_entity.id
_entity.type
_entity.pdbx_description
1 polymer ?
#
loop_
_entity_poly.entity_id
_entity_poly.type
_entity_poly.pdbx_seq_one_letter_code
_entity_poly.pdbx_strand_id
1 'polypeptide(L)'
;MALLSVPMAKIGERMGRARAVHYGLGLCSLGLALVALGAFVPALRVPWPFAVGGLFVGFGFLLAIPSWMASVSDIDPRKRGVHLGAIMTAQGVGAILGAPLGAVAYEKLQPLGRMLGLGVDFGRYSPFVGCAACVAIGWAISVRILRDPAV
;
A
#
# COMPACT_ATOMS: atom_id res chain seq x y z
N MET A 1 1.73 15.47 -4.29
CA MET A 1 0.63 14.54 -4.66
C MET A 1 -0.49 15.23 -5.44
N ALA A 2 -1.06 16.35 -4.98
CA ALA A 2 -2.18 17.03 -5.66
C ALA A 2 -1.92 17.46 -7.12
N LEU A 3 -0.69 17.85 -7.48
CA LEU A 3 -0.34 18.25 -8.85
C LEU A 3 -0.24 17.08 -9.83
N LEU A 4 0.06 15.87 -9.35
CA LEU A 4 0.26 14.68 -10.18
C LEU A 4 -0.96 13.76 -10.21
N SER A 5 -1.98 14.01 -9.39
CA SER A 5 -3.18 13.16 -9.34
C SER A 5 -4.02 13.25 -10.61
N VAL A 6 -4.17 14.44 -11.19
CA VAL A 6 -4.92 14.64 -12.45
C VAL A 6 -4.29 13.92 -13.64
N PRO A 7 -2.99 14.08 -13.95
CA PRO A 7 -2.38 13.35 -15.06
C PRO A 7 -2.36 11.84 -14.82
N MET A 8 -2.12 11.40 -13.58
CA MET A 8 -2.15 9.97 -13.24
C MET A 8 -3.55 9.36 -13.36
N ALA A 9 -4.61 10.09 -13.00
CA ALA A 9 -5.98 9.64 -13.19
C ALA A 9 -6.29 9.40 -14.68
N LYS A 10 -5.88 10.31 -15.57
CA LYS A 10 -6.04 10.13 -17.02
C LYS A 10 -5.27 8.92 -17.56
N ILE A 11 -4.07 8.66 -17.02
CA ILE A 11 -3.28 7.47 -17.40
C ILE A 11 -3.98 6.19 -16.91
N GLY A 12 -4.49 6.19 -15.68
CA GLY A 12 -5.26 5.07 -15.13
C GLY A 12 -6.53 4.77 -15.93
N GLU A 13 -7.25 5.80 -16.40
CA GLU A 13 -8.42 5.63 -17.28
C GLU A 13 -8.06 4.98 -18.61
N ARG A 14 -6.97 5.40 -19.26
CA ARG A 14 -6.50 4.79 -20.52
C ARG A 14 -6.04 3.34 -20.36
N MET A 15 -5.50 3.01 -19.20
CA MET A 15 -4.96 1.68 -18.90
C MET A 15 -6.04 0.67 -18.49
N GLY A 16 -7.27 1.12 -18.21
CA GLY A 16 -8.31 0.30 -17.58
C GLY A 16 -8.20 0.37 -16.06
N ARG A 17 -9.35 0.55 -15.39
CA ARG A 17 -9.39 0.87 -13.96
C ARG A 17 -8.93 -0.31 -13.09
N ALA A 18 -9.32 -1.54 -13.45
CA ALA A 18 -8.87 -2.73 -12.73
C ALA A 18 -7.36 -2.90 -12.84
N ARG A 19 -6.82 -2.79 -14.07
CA ARG A 19 -5.37 -2.85 -14.33
C ARG A 19 -4.61 -1.74 -13.59
N ALA A 20 -5.13 -0.53 -13.56
CA ALA A 20 -4.54 0.58 -12.80
C ALA A 20 -4.45 0.27 -11.30
N VAL A 21 -5.50 -0.30 -10.70
CA VAL A 21 -5.47 -0.74 -9.31
C VAL A 21 -4.44 -1.86 -9.09
N HIS A 22 -4.39 -2.87 -9.97
CA HIS A 22 -3.45 -3.98 -9.81
C HIS A 22 -1.99 -3.54 -9.91
N TYR A 23 -1.66 -2.73 -10.92
CA TYR A 23 -0.30 -2.21 -11.08
C TYR A 23 0.05 -1.23 -9.97
N GLY A 24 -0.89 -0.38 -9.56
CA GLY A 24 -0.67 0.57 -8.48
C GLY A 24 -0.42 -0.11 -7.13
N LEU A 25 -1.27 -1.07 -6.73
CA LEU A 25 -1.08 -1.85 -5.51
C LEU A 25 0.15 -2.76 -5.59
N GLY A 26 0.44 -3.34 -6.75
CA GLY A 26 1.65 -4.13 -6.97
C GLY A 26 2.90 -3.29 -6.78
N LEU A 27 2.94 -2.07 -7.32
CA LEU A 27 4.06 -1.14 -7.16
C LEU A 27 4.22 -0.71 -5.70
N CYS A 28 3.12 -0.42 -4.99
CA CYS A 28 3.15 -0.16 -3.55
C CYS A 28 3.70 -1.36 -2.76
N SER A 29 3.27 -2.57 -3.11
CA SER A 29 3.73 -3.80 -2.47
C SER A 29 5.23 -3.99 -2.67
N LEU A 30 5.73 -3.79 -3.89
CA LEU A 30 7.17 -3.85 -4.20
C LEU A 30 7.97 -2.79 -3.45
N GLY A 31 7.47 -1.54 -3.41
CA GLY A 31 8.14 -0.45 -2.70
C GLY A 31 8.24 -0.71 -1.19
N LEU A 32 7.15 -1.18 -0.58
CA LEU A 32 7.14 -1.54 0.84
C LEU A 32 8.00 -2.78 1.11
N ALA A 33 7.98 -3.79 0.24
CA ALA A 33 8.83 -4.96 0.36
C ALA A 33 10.31 -4.59 0.31
N LEU A 34 10.71 -3.69 -0.60
CA LEU A 34 12.08 -3.19 -0.70
C LEU A 34 12.55 -2.54 0.62
N VAL A 35 11.71 -1.71 1.23
CA VAL A 35 12.02 -1.11 2.54
C VAL A 35 12.06 -2.18 3.64
N ALA A 36 11.08 -3.09 3.65
CA ALA A 36 10.95 -4.16 4.63
C ALA A 36 12.14 -5.13 4.62
N LEU A 37 12.81 -5.33 3.48
CA LEU A 37 14.03 -6.14 3.39
C LEU A 37 15.15 -5.65 4.31
N GLY A 38 15.18 -4.36 4.67
CA GLY A 38 16.13 -3.83 5.68
C GLY A 38 15.99 -4.47 7.06
N ALA A 39 14.83 -5.09 7.37
CA ALA A 39 14.62 -5.88 8.58
C ALA A 39 15.54 -7.12 8.60
N PHE A 40 15.75 -7.74 7.44
CA PHE A 40 16.42 -9.02 7.29
C PHE A 40 17.84 -8.90 6.74
N VAL A 41 18.10 -7.87 5.93
CA VAL A 41 19.37 -7.67 5.22
C VAL A 41 20.04 -6.38 5.69
N PRO A 42 21.05 -6.46 6.57
CA PRO A 42 21.74 -5.27 7.09
C PRO A 42 22.32 -4.34 6.01
N ALA A 43 22.79 -4.89 4.88
CA ALA A 43 23.31 -4.12 3.76
C ALA A 43 22.28 -3.17 3.11
N LEU A 44 20.99 -3.42 3.32
CA LEU A 44 19.90 -2.57 2.82
C LEU A 44 19.46 -1.51 3.85
N ARG A 45 20.13 -1.41 5.01
CA ARG A 45 19.85 -0.38 6.03
C ARG A 45 20.52 0.96 5.69
N VAL A 46 20.42 1.36 4.44
CA VAL A 46 20.97 2.60 3.89
C VAL A 46 19.82 3.47 3.37
N PRO A 47 20.01 4.75 3.04
CA PRO A 47 18.89 5.63 2.69
C PRO A 47 18.18 5.30 1.37
N TRP A 48 18.87 4.70 0.40
CA TRP A 48 18.35 4.54 -0.95
C TRP A 48 17.10 3.63 -1.07
N PRO A 49 16.93 2.52 -0.32
CA PRO A 49 15.72 1.69 -0.40
C PRO A 49 14.48 2.45 0.05
N PHE A 50 14.61 3.38 1.01
CA PHE A 50 13.51 4.28 1.38
C PHE A 50 13.17 5.26 0.26
N ALA A 51 14.18 5.81 -0.42
CA ALA A 51 13.95 6.72 -1.54
C ALA A 51 13.24 6.02 -2.70
N VAL A 52 13.80 4.88 -3.15
CA VAL A 52 13.23 4.10 -4.26
C VAL A 52 11.88 3.49 -3.87
N GLY A 53 11.78 2.90 -2.68
CA GLY A 53 10.54 2.33 -2.17
C GLY A 53 9.44 3.38 -1.99
N GLY A 54 9.80 4.56 -1.48
CA GLY A 54 8.89 5.71 -1.36
C GLY A 54 8.38 6.21 -2.72
N LEU A 55 9.24 6.23 -3.75
CA LEU A 55 8.81 6.56 -5.11
C LEU A 55 7.81 5.52 -5.64
N PHE A 56 8.09 4.24 -5.47
CA PHE A 56 7.19 3.16 -5.89
C PHE A 56 5.84 3.25 -5.18
N VAL A 57 5.84 3.45 -3.86
CA VAL A 57 4.60 3.67 -3.09
C VAL A 57 3.88 4.92 -3.56
N GLY A 58 4.60 6.03 -3.79
CA GLY A 58 4.02 7.29 -4.25
C GLY A 58 3.31 7.16 -5.60
N PHE A 59 4.00 6.62 -6.62
CA PHE A 59 3.40 6.39 -7.94
C PHE A 59 2.31 5.34 -7.91
N GLY A 60 2.51 4.25 -7.16
CA GLY A 60 1.52 3.18 -7.02
C GLY A 60 0.23 3.69 -6.39
N PHE A 61 0.33 4.52 -5.37
CA PHE A 61 -0.81 5.14 -4.69
C PHE A 61 -1.53 6.14 -5.59
N LEU A 62 -0.78 6.98 -6.33
CA LEU A 62 -1.35 7.93 -7.30
C LEU A 62 -2.16 7.23 -8.41
N LEU A 63 -1.77 6.01 -8.78
CA LEU A 63 -2.48 5.21 -9.78
C LEU A 63 -3.67 4.46 -9.16
N ALA A 64 -3.47 3.77 -8.03
CA ALA A 64 -4.47 2.87 -7.46
C ALA A 64 -5.68 3.61 -6.88
N ILE A 65 -5.48 4.70 -6.14
CA ILE A 65 -6.57 5.36 -5.40
C ILE A 65 -7.67 5.93 -6.30
N PRO A 66 -7.38 6.78 -7.31
CA PRO A 66 -8.44 7.33 -8.15
C PRO A 66 -9.15 6.22 -8.93
N SER A 67 -8.42 5.24 -9.45
CA SER A 67 -9.00 4.11 -10.18
C SER A 67 -9.86 3.21 -9.29
N TRP A 68 -9.47 3.00 -8.03
CA TRP A 68 -10.26 2.25 -7.04
C TRP A 68 -11.57 2.99 -6.71
N MET A 69 -11.49 4.28 -6.41
CA MET A 69 -12.66 5.10 -6.09
C MET A 69 -13.64 5.13 -7.27
N ALA A 70 -13.14 5.27 -8.50
CA ALA A 70 -13.94 5.22 -9.71
C ALA A 70 -14.57 3.82 -9.95
N SER A 71 -13.85 2.74 -9.65
CA SER A 71 -14.38 1.37 -9.78
C SER A 71 -15.53 1.13 -8.82
N VAL A 72 -15.41 1.62 -7.58
CA VAL A 72 -16.45 1.43 -6.56
C VAL A 72 -17.66 2.35 -6.77
N SER A 73 -17.46 3.56 -7.29
CA SER A 73 -18.58 4.45 -7.65
C SER A 73 -19.44 3.90 -8.80
N ASP A 74 -18.93 2.98 -9.60
CA ASP A 74 -19.66 2.44 -10.74
C ASP A 74 -20.41 1.13 -10.44
N ILE A 75 -20.27 0.59 -9.23
CA ILE A 75 -21.04 -0.59 -8.77
C ILE A 75 -22.54 -0.30 -8.76
N ASP A 76 -22.95 0.81 -8.14
CA ASP A 76 -24.35 1.28 -8.13
C ASP A 76 -24.35 2.82 -8.15
N PRO A 77 -24.74 3.46 -9.28
CA PRO A 77 -24.79 4.91 -9.39
C PRO A 77 -25.66 5.59 -8.33
N ARG A 78 -26.71 4.92 -7.83
CA ARG A 78 -27.63 5.47 -6.82
C ARG A 78 -27.06 5.44 -5.41
N LYS A 79 -26.04 4.60 -5.17
CA LYS A 79 -25.42 4.38 -3.85
C LYS A 79 -23.94 4.77 -3.80
N ARG A 80 -23.46 5.55 -4.77
CA ARG A 80 -22.08 6.07 -4.84
C ARG A 80 -21.58 6.60 -3.51
N GLY A 81 -22.33 7.49 -2.87
CA GLY A 81 -21.96 8.08 -1.58
C GLY A 81 -21.79 7.04 -0.47
N VAL A 82 -22.66 6.02 -0.43
CA VAL A 82 -22.59 4.93 0.56
C VAL A 82 -21.35 4.07 0.32
N HIS A 83 -21.08 3.67 -0.92
CA HIS A 83 -19.92 2.83 -1.24
C HIS A 83 -18.60 3.56 -0.98
N LEU A 84 -18.48 4.82 -1.41
CA LEU A 84 -17.29 5.63 -1.15
C LEU A 84 -17.13 5.90 0.34
N GLY A 85 -18.22 6.17 1.06
CA GLY A 85 -18.22 6.33 2.52
C GLY A 85 -17.73 5.07 3.24
N ALA A 86 -18.18 3.88 2.82
CA ALA A 86 -17.71 2.62 3.37
C ALA A 86 -16.19 2.42 3.18
N ILE A 87 -15.65 2.78 2.01
CA ILE A 87 -14.19 2.74 1.78
C ILE A 87 -13.47 3.71 2.71
N MET A 88 -13.93 4.96 2.81
CA MET A 88 -13.29 5.97 3.67
C MET A 88 -13.29 5.54 5.13
N THR A 89 -14.40 4.94 5.60
CA THR A 89 -14.48 4.36 6.95
C THR A 89 -13.47 3.23 7.14
N ALA A 90 -13.40 2.28 6.20
CA ALA A 90 -12.43 1.18 6.28
C ALA A 90 -10.98 1.69 6.29
N GLN A 91 -10.66 2.71 5.49
CA GLN A 91 -9.35 3.37 5.50
C GLN A 91 -9.08 4.08 6.82
N GLY A 92 -10.07 4.80 7.36
CA GLY A 92 -9.97 5.47 8.65
C GLY A 92 -9.70 4.49 9.80
N VAL A 93 -10.44 3.36 9.83
CA VAL A 93 -10.19 2.27 10.79
C VAL A 93 -8.78 1.71 10.63
N GLY A 94 -8.36 1.46 9.38
CA GLY A 94 -6.99 1.01 9.09
C GLY A 94 -5.92 1.98 9.59
N ALA A 95 -6.13 3.29 9.45
CA ALA A 95 -5.21 4.31 9.94
C ALA A 95 -5.18 4.38 11.48
N ILE A 96 -6.35 4.34 12.13
CA ILE A 96 -6.49 4.37 13.59
C ILE A 96 -5.81 3.17 14.24
N LEU A 97 -5.93 1.98 13.64
CA LEU A 97 -5.30 0.76 14.15
C LEU A 97 -3.83 0.66 13.73
N GLY A 98 -3.51 1.04 12.49
CA GLY A 98 -2.18 0.89 11.90
C GLY A 98 -1.12 1.74 12.60
N ALA A 99 -1.44 2.98 12.95
CA ALA A 99 -0.50 3.88 13.64
C ALA A 99 0.01 3.33 14.99
N PRO A 100 -0.85 2.95 15.96
CA PRO A 100 -0.39 2.39 17.23
C PRO A 100 0.27 1.02 17.06
N LEU A 101 -0.25 0.15 16.18
CA LEU A 101 0.38 -1.15 15.92
C LEU A 101 1.80 -0.99 15.34
N GLY A 102 1.98 -0.04 14.43
CA GLY A 102 3.29 0.31 13.88
C GLY A 102 4.24 0.85 14.94
N ALA A 103 3.79 1.74 15.82
CA ALA A 103 4.59 2.26 16.92
C ALA A 103 5.02 1.15 17.89
N VAL A 104 4.08 0.28 18.28
CA VAL A 104 4.37 -0.88 19.15
C VAL A 104 5.37 -1.82 18.48
N ALA A 105 5.20 -2.13 17.19
CA ALA A 105 6.16 -2.95 16.44
C ALA A 105 7.56 -2.32 16.44
N TYR A 106 7.64 -1.02 16.18
CA TYR A 106 8.88 -0.24 16.15
C TYR A 106 9.66 -0.31 17.48
N GLU A 107 8.97 -0.14 18.60
CA GLU A 107 9.58 -0.07 19.93
C GLU A 107 9.82 -1.46 20.54
N LYS A 108 8.85 -2.37 20.39
CA LYS A 108 8.79 -3.59 21.21
C LYS A 108 9.33 -4.84 20.53
N LEU A 109 9.56 -4.83 19.20
CA LEU A 109 10.10 -6.00 18.48
C LEU A 109 11.63 -6.04 18.40
N GLN A 110 12.33 -5.08 19.02
CA GLN A 110 13.79 -5.09 19.09
C GLN A 110 14.38 -6.34 19.81
N PRO A 111 13.80 -6.84 20.93
CA PRO A 111 14.28 -8.06 21.57
C PRO A 111 14.12 -9.29 20.69
N LEU A 112 13.01 -9.38 19.93
CA LEU A 112 12.78 -10.45 18.96
C LEU A 112 13.86 -10.44 17.87
N GLY A 113 14.20 -9.25 17.37
CA GLY A 113 15.31 -9.08 16.42
C GLY A 113 16.64 -9.60 16.94
N ARG A 114 16.97 -9.36 18.22
CA ARG A 114 18.18 -9.91 18.85
C ARG A 114 18.11 -11.43 18.97
N MET A 115 16.98 -11.97 19.42
CA MET A 115 16.78 -13.41 19.59
C MET A 115 16.94 -14.19 18.28
N LEU A 116 16.49 -13.59 17.17
CA LEU A 116 16.59 -14.17 15.82
C LEU A 116 17.91 -13.88 15.10
N GLY A 117 18.86 -13.20 15.75
CA GLY A 117 20.15 -12.81 15.13
C GLY A 117 20.04 -11.69 14.07
N LEU A 118 18.88 -11.04 13.95
CA LEU A 118 18.63 -9.95 12.98
C LEU A 118 19.08 -8.57 13.51
N GLY A 119 19.36 -8.48 14.82
CA GLY A 119 19.82 -7.26 15.50
C GLY A 119 18.67 -6.33 15.90
N VAL A 120 19.03 -5.23 16.58
CA VAL A 120 18.08 -4.27 17.17
C VAL A 120 17.26 -3.54 16.10
N ASP A 121 17.86 -3.27 14.94
CA ASP A 121 17.20 -2.54 13.86
C ASP A 121 16.02 -3.29 13.26
N PHE A 122 15.90 -4.61 13.47
CA PHE A 122 14.70 -5.35 13.04
C PHE A 122 13.42 -4.67 13.53
N GLY A 123 13.40 -4.21 14.80
CA GLY A 123 12.27 -3.47 15.36
C GLY A 123 11.92 -2.25 14.50
N ARG A 124 12.92 -1.48 14.07
CA ARG A 124 12.74 -0.26 13.26
C ARG A 124 12.12 -0.52 11.89
N TYR A 125 12.41 -1.67 11.29
CA TYR A 125 11.87 -2.06 9.99
C TYR A 125 10.59 -2.90 10.07
N SER A 126 10.26 -3.43 11.25
CA SER A 126 9.11 -4.32 11.45
C SER A 126 7.74 -3.72 11.08
N PRO A 127 7.47 -2.39 11.23
CA PRO A 127 6.23 -1.81 10.72
C PRO A 127 6.11 -1.93 9.19
N PHE A 128 7.22 -1.77 8.46
CA PHE A 128 7.23 -1.90 7.01
C PHE A 128 7.00 -3.33 6.56
N VAL A 129 7.45 -4.33 7.33
CA VAL A 129 7.12 -5.75 7.09
C VAL A 129 5.62 -5.95 7.21
N GLY A 130 4.98 -5.42 8.26
CA GLY A 130 3.53 -5.47 8.44
C GLY A 130 2.77 -4.79 7.29
N CYS A 131 3.18 -3.58 6.92
CA CYS A 131 2.58 -2.85 5.79
C CYS A 131 2.75 -3.61 4.46
N ALA A 132 3.95 -4.15 4.20
CA ALA A 132 4.21 -4.94 2.99
C ALA A 132 3.30 -6.16 2.91
N ALA A 133 3.10 -6.88 4.02
CA ALA A 133 2.18 -8.00 4.09
C ALA A 133 0.73 -7.59 3.82
N CYS A 134 0.22 -6.56 4.50
CA CYS A 134 -1.14 -6.08 4.32
C CYS A 134 -1.41 -5.62 2.88
N VAL A 135 -0.48 -4.86 2.28
CA VAL A 135 -0.61 -4.38 0.89
C VAL A 135 -0.47 -5.52 -0.11
N ALA A 136 0.41 -6.50 0.13
CA ALA A 136 0.51 -7.69 -0.71
C ALA A 136 -0.77 -8.54 -0.68
N ILE A 137 -1.39 -8.70 0.50
CA ILE A 137 -2.68 -9.37 0.64
C ILE A 137 -3.77 -8.58 -0.11
N GLY A 138 -3.84 -7.26 0.08
CA GLY A 138 -4.78 -6.40 -0.62
C GLY A 138 -4.59 -6.45 -2.15
N TRP A 139 -3.35 -6.49 -2.62
CA TRP A 139 -3.02 -6.67 -4.03
C TRP A 139 -3.49 -8.03 -4.56
N ALA A 140 -3.20 -9.12 -3.85
CA ALA A 140 -3.63 -10.47 -4.23
C ALA A 140 -5.16 -10.60 -4.27
N ILE A 141 -5.86 -10.00 -3.31
CA ILE A 141 -7.33 -9.91 -3.31
C ILE A 141 -7.82 -9.11 -4.52
N SER A 142 -7.19 -7.96 -4.81
CA SER A 142 -7.57 -7.11 -5.94
C SER A 142 -7.51 -7.89 -7.25
N VAL A 143 -6.41 -8.62 -7.51
CA VAL A 143 -6.20 -9.39 -8.74
C VAL A 143 -7.25 -10.49 -8.92
N ARG A 144 -7.81 -11.02 -7.82
CA ARG A 144 -8.85 -12.05 -7.89
C ARG A 144 -10.25 -11.48 -8.11
N ILE A 145 -10.57 -10.36 -7.47
CA ILE A 145 -11.93 -9.83 -7.39
C ILE A 145 -12.20 -8.78 -8.46
N LEU A 146 -11.28 -7.84 -8.64
CA LEU A 146 -11.49 -6.69 -9.50
C LEU A 146 -11.18 -7.06 -10.95
N ARG A 147 -12.17 -6.89 -11.83
CA ARG A 147 -12.04 -7.08 -13.27
C ARG A 147 -12.62 -5.86 -13.96
N ASP A 148 -12.03 -5.49 -15.09
CA ASP A 148 -12.63 -4.43 -15.91
C ASP A 148 -14.02 -4.92 -16.38
N PRO A 149 -15.06 -4.05 -16.40
CA PRO A 149 -16.35 -4.41 -16.95
C PRO A 149 -16.17 -4.90 -18.39
N ALA A 150 -16.77 -6.04 -18.74
CA ALA A 150 -16.87 -6.44 -20.13
C ALA A 150 -17.63 -5.33 -20.87
N VAL A 151 -16.98 -4.73 -21.87
CA VAL A 151 -17.59 -3.73 -22.76
C VAL A 151 -18.75 -4.36 -23.52
#